data_AF-A0A9J6FJR8-F1
#
_entry.id   AF-A0A9J6FJR8-F1
#
_cell.length_a   1.000
_cell.length_b   1.000
_cell.length_c   1.000
_cell.angle_alpha   90.00
_cell.angle_beta   90.00
_cell.angle_gamma   90.00
#
_symmetry.space_group_name_H-M   'P 1'
#
loop_
_entity.id
_entity.type
_entity.pdbx_description
1 polymer ?
#
loop_
_entity_poly.entity_id
_entity_poly.type
_entity_poly.pdbx_seq_one_letter_code
_entity_poly.pdbx_strand_id
1 'polypeptide(L)'
;MSPGSAFLTDHAGTLQPHPLISSQFPLPTKGTVQDSKLSPTLFNTALIPIAWALLQTPTVHNALYTDITVWISQDSDAHIQHTLQLAATTITATAVAAGLPCSLNKSQLLLLPPTYRPKKWTPNTQVALSGSAMPLANQIEILGLTTNRIDSTHTPSTYSRLTQTKYRDSCKVGRLIFGPRVHGPQESKRLKITHALFTPRIRYS
;
A
#
# COMPACT_ATOMS: atom_id res chain seq x y z
N MET A 1 -7.97 -33.57 14.04
CA MET A 1 -8.08 -32.28 13.31
C MET A 1 -7.45 -31.21 14.19
N SER A 2 -6.44 -30.49 13.70
CA SER A 2 -5.75 -29.46 14.48
C SER A 2 -6.66 -28.21 14.60
N PRO A 3 -6.77 -27.56 15.78
CA PRO A 3 -7.69 -26.45 16.01
C PRO A 3 -7.51 -25.24 15.08
N GLY A 4 -6.37 -25.13 14.38
CA GLY A 4 -6.11 -24.06 13.42
C GLY A 4 -6.83 -24.20 12.07
N SER A 5 -7.19 -25.42 11.64
CA SER A 5 -7.81 -25.61 10.30
C SER A 5 -9.27 -25.13 10.26
N ALA A 6 -9.99 -25.25 11.38
CA ALA A 6 -11.40 -24.86 11.49
C ALA A 6 -11.63 -23.34 11.32
N PHE A 7 -10.60 -22.51 11.54
CA PHE A 7 -10.70 -21.07 11.31
C PHE A 7 -10.59 -20.70 9.82
N LEU A 8 -10.15 -21.60 8.95
CA LEU A 8 -9.92 -21.32 7.52
C LEU A 8 -10.90 -22.07 6.60
N THR A 9 -11.79 -22.88 7.16
CA THR A 9 -12.72 -23.73 6.41
C THR A 9 -14.16 -23.55 6.90
N ASP A 10 -15.13 -23.83 6.03
CA ASP A 10 -16.57 -23.91 6.36
C ASP A 10 -17.17 -22.63 6.96
N HIS A 11 -16.73 -21.47 6.46
CA HIS A 11 -17.32 -20.20 6.80
C HIS A 11 -18.77 -20.12 6.29
N ALA A 12 -19.69 -19.64 7.12
CA ALA A 12 -21.06 -19.32 6.74
C ALA A 12 -21.36 -17.85 7.08
N GLY A 13 -22.03 -17.15 6.16
CA GLY A 13 -22.41 -15.75 6.30
C GLY A 13 -23.92 -15.59 6.45
N THR A 14 -24.34 -14.49 7.07
CA THR A 14 -25.72 -14.01 7.06
C THR A 14 -25.73 -12.53 6.64
N LEU A 15 -26.74 -12.12 5.88
CA LEU A 15 -26.98 -10.71 5.57
C LEU A 15 -28.05 -10.19 6.51
N GLN A 16 -27.78 -9.07 7.19
CA GLN A 16 -28.72 -8.44 8.12
C GLN A 16 -28.96 -6.95 7.80
N PRO A 17 -29.70 -6.63 6.72
CA PRO A 17 -30.32 -5.31 6.57
C PRO A 17 -31.56 -5.23 7.47
N HIS A 18 -31.53 -4.40 8.50
CA HIS A 18 -32.64 -4.29 9.47
C HIS A 18 -34.00 -4.02 8.78
N PRO A 19 -35.08 -4.79 9.05
CA PRO A 19 -35.26 -5.87 10.03
C PRO A 19 -35.13 -7.30 9.46
N LEU A 20 -34.62 -7.46 8.23
CA LEU A 20 -34.52 -8.74 7.54
C LEU A 20 -33.19 -9.45 7.88
N ILE A 21 -33.26 -10.75 8.15
CA ILE A 21 -32.08 -11.63 8.30
C ILE A 21 -32.18 -12.70 7.23
N SER A 22 -31.14 -12.88 6.41
CA SER A 22 -31.08 -13.97 5.43
C SER A 22 -30.85 -15.31 6.11
N SER A 23 -31.17 -16.41 5.41
CA SER A 23 -30.64 -17.72 5.75
C SER A 23 -29.10 -17.72 5.67
N GLN A 24 -28.47 -18.63 6.41
CA GLN A 24 -27.03 -18.85 6.31
C GLN A 24 -26.68 -19.33 4.90
N PHE A 25 -25.64 -18.74 4.32
CA PHE A 25 -25.07 -19.19 3.06
C PHE A 25 -23.58 -19.47 3.24
N PRO A 26 -23.03 -20.48 2.55
CA PRO A 26 -21.60 -20.78 2.62
C PRO A 26 -20.80 -19.63 2.01
N LEU A 27 -19.73 -19.26 2.70
CA LEU A 27 -18.73 -18.32 2.21
C LEU A 27 -17.65 -19.07 1.42
N PRO A 28 -16.99 -18.42 0.44
CA PRO A 28 -15.96 -19.04 -0.36
C PRO A 28 -14.81 -19.60 0.51
N THR A 29 -14.31 -20.78 0.14
CA THR A 29 -13.24 -21.52 0.84
C THR A 29 -11.85 -20.92 0.67
N LYS A 30 -11.72 -19.77 -0.01
CA LYS A 30 -10.46 -19.09 -0.25
C LYS A 30 -10.51 -17.66 0.29
N GLY A 31 -9.49 -17.32 1.07
CA GLY A 31 -9.38 -16.02 1.74
C GLY A 31 -9.61 -16.14 3.23
N THR A 32 -9.54 -15.01 3.93
CA THR A 32 -9.87 -14.91 5.35
C THR A 32 -11.12 -14.06 5.49
N VAL A 33 -11.90 -14.29 6.56
CA VAL A 33 -13.05 -13.44 6.87
C VAL A 33 -12.56 -12.01 7.12
N GLN A 34 -13.12 -11.07 6.36
CA GLN A 34 -12.86 -9.64 6.56
C GLN A 34 -13.29 -9.27 7.99
N ASP A 35 -12.46 -8.51 8.70
CA ASP A 35 -12.61 -8.12 10.12
C ASP A 35 -12.30 -9.19 11.18
N SER A 36 -11.79 -10.38 10.81
CA SER A 36 -11.20 -11.25 11.83
C SER A 36 -9.90 -10.66 12.39
N LYS A 37 -9.77 -10.70 13.73
CA LYS A 37 -8.55 -10.32 14.46
C LYS A 37 -7.33 -11.15 14.03
N LEU A 38 -7.52 -12.34 13.49
CA LEU A 38 -6.44 -13.24 13.05
C LEU A 38 -6.03 -13.00 11.58
N SER A 39 -6.87 -12.37 10.77
CA SER A 39 -6.61 -12.15 9.34
C SER A 39 -5.28 -11.42 9.09
N PRO A 40 -4.92 -10.35 9.82
CA PRO A 40 -3.63 -9.67 9.63
C PRO A 40 -2.43 -10.58 9.93
N THR A 41 -2.50 -11.38 10.99
CA THR A 41 -1.43 -12.31 11.36
C THR A 41 -1.25 -13.38 10.29
N LEU A 42 -2.35 -13.99 9.83
CA LEU A 42 -2.33 -15.02 8.79
C LEU A 42 -1.79 -14.46 7.46
N PHE A 43 -2.18 -13.23 7.11
CA PHE A 43 -1.65 -12.55 5.94
C PHE A 43 -0.13 -12.32 6.05
N ASN A 44 0.35 -11.82 7.18
CA ASN A 44 1.79 -11.64 7.42
C ASN A 44 2.55 -12.98 7.37
N THR A 45 1.98 -14.05 7.92
CA THR A 45 2.57 -15.40 7.84
C THR A 45 2.68 -15.87 6.40
N ALA A 46 1.69 -15.60 5.56
CA ALA A 46 1.71 -15.96 4.14
C ALA A 46 2.76 -15.15 3.33
N LEU A 47 3.17 -13.97 3.81
CA LEU A 47 4.24 -13.18 3.19
C LEU A 47 5.66 -13.64 3.57
N ILE A 48 5.83 -14.45 4.62
CA ILE A 48 7.15 -14.90 5.10
C ILE A 48 8.00 -15.53 3.97
N PRO A 49 7.49 -16.46 3.14
CA PRO A 49 8.28 -17.06 2.06
C PRO A 49 8.78 -16.02 1.04
N ILE A 50 7.98 -15.00 0.75
CA ILE A 50 8.35 -13.91 -0.16
C ILE A 50 9.50 -13.10 0.43
N ALA A 51 9.43 -12.79 1.73
CA ALA A 51 10.50 -12.08 2.45
C ALA A 51 11.83 -12.84 2.38
N TRP A 52 11.80 -14.15 2.66
CA TRP A 52 12.99 -15.01 2.58
C TRP A 52 13.57 -15.07 1.17
N ALA A 53 12.73 -15.14 0.15
CA ALA A 53 13.19 -15.20 -1.23
C ALA A 53 13.83 -13.88 -1.69
N LEU A 54 13.29 -12.74 -1.24
CA LEU A 54 13.88 -11.42 -1.52
C LEU A 54 15.21 -11.19 -0.78
N LEU A 55 15.37 -11.74 0.42
CA LEU A 55 16.65 -11.68 1.17
C LEU A 55 17.81 -12.35 0.43
N GLN A 56 17.54 -13.29 -0.48
CA GLN A 56 18.57 -13.92 -1.30
C GLN A 56 19.06 -13.03 -2.46
N THR A 57 18.46 -11.85 -2.65
CA THR A 57 18.85 -10.89 -3.70
C THR A 57 19.55 -9.68 -3.06
N PRO A 58 20.90 -9.69 -2.90
CA PRO A 58 21.62 -8.79 -2.00
C PRO A 58 21.57 -7.30 -2.38
N THR A 59 21.23 -6.97 -3.63
CA THR A 59 21.15 -5.58 -4.14
C THR A 59 19.74 -4.99 -4.08
N VAL A 60 18.77 -5.79 -3.64
CA VAL A 60 17.35 -5.41 -3.62
C VAL A 60 16.93 -5.00 -2.23
N HIS A 61 16.40 -3.80 -2.12
CA HIS A 61 15.68 -3.36 -0.94
C HIS A 61 14.19 -3.63 -1.11
N ASN A 62 13.52 -3.95 0.01
CA ASN A 62 12.11 -4.25 -0.01
C ASN A 62 11.38 -3.74 1.24
N ALA A 63 10.07 -3.54 1.10
CA ALA A 63 9.14 -3.28 2.18
C ALA A 63 7.87 -4.11 1.95
N LEU A 64 7.44 -4.81 2.99
CA LEU A 64 6.28 -5.69 2.96
C LEU A 64 5.25 -5.15 3.96
N TYR A 65 4.19 -4.56 3.44
CA TYR A 65 3.05 -4.10 4.24
C TYR A 65 1.83 -4.06 3.35
N THR A 66 0.99 -5.09 3.42
CA THR A 66 -0.18 -5.36 2.54
C THR A 66 0.12 -5.42 1.04
N ASP A 67 0.83 -4.42 0.52
CA ASP A 67 1.50 -4.36 -0.76
C ASP A 67 3.01 -4.64 -0.60
N ILE A 68 3.66 -4.94 -1.72
CA ILE A 68 5.09 -5.27 -1.80
C ILE A 68 5.78 -4.17 -2.60
N THR A 69 6.70 -3.45 -1.96
CA THR A 69 7.52 -2.43 -2.61
C THR A 69 8.95 -2.94 -2.72
N VAL A 70 9.55 -2.81 -3.90
CA VAL A 70 10.91 -3.24 -4.19
C VAL A 70 11.67 -2.12 -4.88
N TRP A 71 12.90 -1.84 -4.47
CA TRP A 71 13.73 -0.81 -5.10
C TRP A 71 15.22 -1.15 -5.09
N ILE A 72 15.93 -0.51 -6.00
CA ILE A 72 17.40 -0.50 -6.11
C ILE A 72 17.85 0.95 -6.20
N SER A 73 18.94 1.28 -5.50
CA SER A 73 19.38 2.68 -5.33
C SER A 73 20.44 3.09 -6.35
N GLN A 74 21.30 2.17 -6.79
CA GLN A 74 22.45 2.46 -7.65
C GLN A 74 22.85 1.23 -8.47
N ASP A 75 22.85 1.36 -9.80
CA ASP A 75 23.61 0.52 -10.72
C ASP A 75 23.45 1.09 -12.16
N SER A 76 23.98 0.40 -13.16
CA SER A 76 23.65 0.58 -14.58
C SER A 76 22.17 0.27 -14.87
N ASP A 77 21.59 0.95 -15.86
CA ASP A 77 20.18 0.77 -16.27
C ASP A 77 19.86 -0.71 -16.60
N ALA A 78 20.83 -1.45 -17.17
CA ALA A 78 20.72 -2.88 -17.49
C ALA A 78 20.72 -3.77 -16.24
N HIS A 79 21.61 -3.51 -15.29
CA HIS A 79 21.63 -4.24 -14.03
C HIS A 79 20.38 -3.96 -13.20
N ILE A 80 19.95 -2.70 -13.13
CA ILE A 80 18.69 -2.30 -12.49
C ILE A 80 17.52 -3.10 -13.08
N GLN A 81 17.41 -3.14 -14.42
CA GLN A 81 16.36 -3.89 -15.08
C GLN A 81 16.41 -5.38 -14.74
N HIS A 82 17.58 -6.00 -14.88
CA HIS A 82 17.76 -7.42 -14.60
C HIS A 82 17.38 -7.76 -13.16
N THR A 83 17.87 -6.98 -12.20
CA THR A 83 17.66 -7.20 -10.78
C THR A 83 16.19 -6.98 -10.38
N LEU A 84 15.53 -5.93 -10.90
CA LEU A 84 14.10 -5.72 -10.67
C LEU A 84 13.25 -6.82 -11.31
N GLN A 85 13.63 -7.28 -12.51
CA GLN A 85 12.94 -8.40 -13.17
C GLN A 85 13.10 -9.70 -12.39
N LEU A 86 14.29 -9.98 -11.87
CA LEU A 86 14.56 -11.14 -11.02
C LEU A 86 13.70 -11.07 -9.75
N ALA A 87 13.66 -9.91 -9.07
CA ALA A 87 12.84 -9.73 -7.89
C ALA A 87 11.34 -9.92 -8.19
N ALA A 88 10.83 -9.32 -9.27
CA ALA A 88 9.43 -9.46 -9.69
C ALA A 88 9.06 -10.91 -10.01
N THR A 89 9.96 -11.64 -10.66
CA THR A 89 9.78 -13.06 -11.00
C THR A 89 9.75 -13.92 -9.74
N THR A 90 10.69 -13.70 -8.82
CA THR A 90 10.77 -14.39 -7.53
C THR A 90 9.53 -14.13 -6.68
N ILE A 91 9.07 -12.89 -6.58
CA ILE A 91 7.83 -12.53 -5.88
C ILE A 91 6.64 -13.24 -6.52
N THR A 92 6.50 -13.17 -7.84
CA THR A 92 5.36 -13.77 -8.53
C THR A 92 5.31 -15.28 -8.30
N ALA A 93 6.44 -15.97 -8.44
CA ALA A 93 6.52 -17.42 -8.25
C ALA A 93 6.17 -17.83 -6.81
N THR A 94 6.76 -17.14 -5.82
CA THR A 94 6.52 -17.43 -4.40
C THR A 94 5.09 -17.07 -3.97
N ALA A 95 4.54 -15.97 -4.47
CA ALA A 95 3.18 -15.54 -4.17
C ALA A 95 2.13 -16.48 -4.78
N VAL A 96 2.35 -16.96 -6.01
CA VAL A 96 1.50 -18.00 -6.63
C VAL A 96 1.53 -19.30 -5.83
N ALA A 97 2.71 -19.74 -5.37
CA ALA A 97 2.83 -20.92 -4.51
C ALA A 97 2.10 -20.75 -3.16
N ALA A 98 2.06 -19.52 -2.63
CA ALA A 98 1.30 -19.17 -1.42
C ALA A 98 -0.21 -18.94 -1.67
N GLY A 99 -0.69 -19.10 -2.91
CA GLY A 99 -2.09 -18.88 -3.29
C GLY A 99 -2.52 -17.40 -3.39
N LEU A 100 -1.54 -16.48 -3.40
CA LEU A 100 -1.68 -15.02 -3.41
C LEU A 100 -1.17 -14.42 -4.75
N PRO A 101 -1.89 -14.57 -5.87
CA PRO A 101 -1.43 -14.02 -7.15
C PRO A 101 -1.37 -12.48 -7.11
N CYS A 102 -0.31 -11.91 -7.68
CA CYS A 102 -0.14 -10.46 -7.76
C CYS A 102 -1.11 -9.82 -8.78
N SER A 103 -1.60 -8.61 -8.46
CA SER A 103 -2.53 -7.87 -9.32
C SER A 103 -1.80 -6.99 -10.34
N LEU A 104 -1.85 -7.38 -11.62
CA LEU A 104 -1.23 -6.63 -12.72
C LEU A 104 -1.69 -5.16 -12.79
N ASN A 105 -2.98 -4.92 -12.58
CA ASN A 105 -3.57 -3.58 -12.69
C ASN A 105 -3.11 -2.62 -11.59
N LYS A 106 -2.64 -3.15 -10.45
CA LYS A 106 -2.15 -2.35 -9.32
C LYS A 106 -0.63 -2.21 -9.31
N SER A 107 0.08 -3.10 -10.01
CA SER A 107 1.54 -3.07 -10.10
C SER A 107 2.01 -1.95 -11.03
N GLN A 108 2.94 -1.13 -10.55
CA GLN A 108 3.49 0.02 -11.29
C GLN A 108 5.01 0.11 -11.13
N LEU A 109 5.68 0.61 -12.16
CA LEU A 109 7.12 0.87 -12.15
C LEU A 109 7.38 2.38 -12.10
N LEU A 110 8.13 2.85 -11.11
CA LEU A 110 8.62 4.23 -11.04
C LEU A 110 10.14 4.24 -11.23
N LEU A 111 10.60 5.05 -12.18
CA LEU A 111 12.03 5.23 -12.45
C LEU A 111 12.43 6.66 -12.13
N LEU A 112 13.33 6.81 -11.15
CA LEU A 112 13.83 8.10 -10.73
C LEU A 112 15.04 8.50 -11.59
N PRO A 113 15.09 9.74 -12.11
CA PRO A 113 16.26 10.23 -12.83
C PRO A 113 17.47 10.26 -11.90
N PRO A 114 18.67 9.91 -12.39
CA PRO A 114 19.89 10.12 -11.62
C PRO A 114 20.16 11.61 -11.41
N THR A 115 20.85 11.92 -10.31
CA THR A 115 21.06 13.29 -9.79
C THR A 115 21.72 14.23 -10.79
N TYR A 116 22.58 13.70 -11.68
CA TYR A 116 23.34 14.47 -12.68
C TYR A 116 23.07 13.97 -14.11
N ARG A 117 21.84 14.11 -14.62
CA ARG A 117 21.55 13.85 -16.05
C ARG A 117 20.84 15.03 -16.75
N PRO A 118 21.02 15.16 -18.08
CA PRO A 118 20.45 16.24 -18.88
C PRO A 118 18.91 16.18 -18.94
N LYS A 119 18.28 17.33 -19.23
CA LYS A 119 16.81 17.57 -19.31
C LYS A 119 15.98 16.55 -20.11
N LYS A 120 16.58 15.64 -20.87
CA LYS A 120 15.92 14.62 -21.71
C LYS A 120 16.44 13.21 -21.38
N TRP A 121 16.24 12.75 -20.14
CA TRP A 121 16.49 11.35 -19.81
C TRP A 121 15.27 10.49 -20.15
N THR A 122 15.46 9.55 -21.09
CA THR A 122 14.50 8.51 -21.43
C THR A 122 14.92 7.19 -20.78
N PRO A 123 14.18 6.69 -19.78
CA PRO A 123 14.48 5.39 -19.20
C PRO A 123 14.17 4.29 -20.21
N ASN A 124 15.08 3.32 -20.31
CA ASN A 124 14.87 2.11 -21.11
C ASN A 124 14.54 0.87 -20.26
N THR A 125 14.52 1.02 -18.93
CA THR A 125 14.24 -0.08 -18.00
C THR A 125 12.77 -0.49 -18.10
N GLN A 126 12.54 -1.76 -18.44
CA GLN A 126 11.21 -2.37 -18.47
C GLN A 126 11.18 -3.61 -17.57
N VAL A 127 10.12 -3.75 -16.78
CA VAL A 127 9.89 -4.89 -15.90
C VAL A 127 8.55 -5.48 -16.24
N ALA A 128 8.48 -6.80 -16.37
CA ALA A 128 7.26 -7.55 -16.63
C ALA A 128 6.86 -8.39 -15.42
N LEU A 129 5.56 -8.42 -15.15
CA LEU A 129 4.96 -9.27 -14.13
C LEU A 129 4.09 -10.31 -14.85
N SER A 130 4.32 -11.60 -14.57
CA SER A 130 3.59 -12.70 -15.24
C SER A 130 3.54 -12.60 -16.78
N GLY A 131 4.63 -12.13 -17.40
CA GLY A 131 4.73 -11.95 -18.87
C GLY A 131 4.11 -10.67 -19.43
N SER A 132 3.45 -9.84 -18.62
CA SER A 132 2.92 -8.53 -19.04
C SER A 132 3.80 -7.40 -18.55
N ALA A 133 4.13 -6.44 -19.43
CA ALA A 133 4.94 -5.28 -19.06
C ALA A 133 4.20 -4.42 -18.02
N MET A 134 4.89 -4.06 -16.93
CA MET A 134 4.35 -3.15 -15.93
C MET A 134 4.30 -1.72 -16.49
N PRO A 135 3.20 -0.98 -16.26
CA PRO A 135 3.10 0.39 -16.72
C PRO A 135 4.11 1.28 -15.99
N LEU A 136 4.78 2.14 -16.75
CA LEU A 136 5.66 3.17 -16.21
C LEU A 136 4.80 4.30 -15.63
N ALA A 137 4.88 4.50 -14.33
CA ALA A 137 4.16 5.55 -13.62
C ALA A 137 5.03 6.80 -13.46
N ASN A 138 4.39 7.98 -13.52
CA ASN A 138 5.03 9.25 -13.17
C ASN A 138 4.97 9.54 -11.67
N GLN A 139 4.02 8.90 -10.97
CA GLN A 139 3.73 9.07 -9.56
C GLN A 139 3.23 7.73 -9.00
N ILE A 140 3.71 7.37 -7.80
CA ILE A 140 3.19 6.22 -7.04
C ILE A 140 2.86 6.66 -5.61
N GLU A 141 1.94 5.96 -4.96
CA GLU A 141 1.59 6.13 -3.55
C GLU A 141 1.99 4.87 -2.77
N ILE A 142 2.81 5.03 -1.74
CA ILE A 142 3.26 3.96 -0.85
C ILE A 142 2.85 4.35 0.56
N LEU A 143 1.92 3.62 1.18
CA LEU A 143 1.46 3.87 2.56
C LEU A 143 0.96 5.31 2.82
N GLY A 144 0.28 5.92 1.83
CA GLY A 144 -0.16 7.32 1.94
C GLY A 144 0.93 8.35 1.63
N LEU A 145 2.12 7.90 1.19
CA LEU A 145 3.24 8.74 0.77
C LEU A 145 3.36 8.74 -0.75
N THR A 146 3.22 9.90 -1.38
CA THR A 146 3.31 10.02 -2.84
C THR A 146 4.74 10.34 -3.26
N THR A 147 5.27 9.60 -4.23
CA THR A 147 6.61 9.85 -4.81
C THR A 147 6.47 10.12 -6.30
N ASN A 148 7.09 11.19 -6.78
CA ASN A 148 7.03 11.63 -8.17
C ASN A 148 8.38 11.49 -8.86
N ARG A 149 8.33 11.22 -10.16
CA ARG A 149 9.52 11.08 -11.03
C ARG A 149 10.37 12.35 -11.13
N ILE A 150 9.79 13.53 -10.93
CA ILE A 150 10.46 14.82 -11.15
C ILE A 150 11.26 15.28 -9.92
N ASP A 151 11.02 14.71 -8.74
CA ASP A 151 11.61 15.18 -7.47
C ASP A 151 13.06 14.71 -7.23
N SER A 152 13.81 14.27 -8.27
CA SER A 152 15.19 13.75 -8.11
C SER A 152 16.23 14.81 -7.74
N THR A 153 15.87 16.10 -7.76
CA THR A 153 16.75 17.20 -7.36
C THR A 153 16.42 17.66 -5.94
N HIS A 154 17.17 17.12 -4.96
CA HIS A 154 17.53 17.83 -3.73
C HIS A 154 16.42 18.59 -2.98
N THR A 155 15.23 18.01 -2.76
CA THR A 155 14.25 18.69 -1.90
C THR A 155 13.57 17.80 -0.87
N PRO A 156 13.43 18.27 0.39
CA PRO A 156 12.44 17.81 1.38
C PRO A 156 10.99 18.04 0.92
N SER A 157 10.73 18.10 -0.40
CA SER A 157 9.46 18.53 -0.99
C SER A 157 8.43 17.42 -1.03
N THR A 158 8.84 16.15 -1.00
CA THR A 158 7.93 15.02 -0.81
C THR A 158 7.32 15.08 0.60
N TYR A 159 8.14 15.23 1.64
CA TYR A 159 7.67 15.43 3.03
C TYR A 159 6.85 16.72 3.22
N SER A 160 7.23 17.83 2.56
CA SER A 160 6.49 19.10 2.70
C SER A 160 5.19 19.15 1.91
N ARG A 161 5.06 18.41 0.80
CA ARG A 161 3.78 18.23 0.09
C ARG A 161 2.84 17.28 0.84
N LEU A 162 3.38 16.26 1.52
CA LEU A 162 2.61 15.36 2.38
C LEU A 162 1.95 16.08 3.55
N THR A 163 2.68 16.99 4.18
CA THR A 163 2.12 17.88 5.21
C THR A 163 1.07 18.81 4.61
N GLN A 164 1.29 19.42 3.44
CA GLN A 164 0.29 20.33 2.83
C GLN A 164 -1.01 19.65 2.38
N THR A 165 -0.97 18.46 1.77
CA THR A 165 -2.18 17.78 1.28
C THR A 165 -3.00 17.18 2.43
N LYS A 166 -2.36 16.51 3.40
CA LYS A 166 -3.04 16.01 4.62
C LYS A 166 -3.57 17.16 5.49
N TYR A 167 -2.89 18.31 5.50
CA TYR A 167 -3.37 19.54 6.16
C TYR A 167 -4.62 20.10 5.47
N ARG A 168 -4.67 20.11 4.12
CA ARG A 168 -5.85 20.57 3.36
C ARG A 168 -7.11 19.74 3.64
N ASP A 169 -7.00 18.41 3.71
CA ASP A 169 -8.16 17.56 4.04
C ASP A 169 -8.56 17.70 5.52
N SER A 170 -7.59 17.91 6.40
CA SER A 170 -7.87 18.25 7.79
C SER A 170 -8.54 19.63 7.92
N CYS A 171 -8.19 20.61 7.09
CA CYS A 171 -8.88 21.90 6.99
C CYS A 171 -10.31 21.79 6.44
N LYS A 172 -10.61 20.84 5.54
CA LYS A 172 -11.99 20.57 5.08
C LYS A 172 -12.86 19.98 6.18
N VAL A 173 -12.32 19.03 6.95
CA VAL A 173 -12.97 18.49 8.16
C VAL A 173 -13.14 19.60 9.21
N GLY A 174 -12.12 20.45 9.37
CA GLY A 174 -12.21 21.67 10.17
C GLY A 174 -13.37 22.58 9.72
N ARG A 175 -13.46 22.93 8.43
CA ARG A 175 -14.56 23.76 7.91
C ARG A 175 -15.94 23.12 8.08
N LEU A 176 -16.05 21.80 8.07
CA LEU A 176 -17.32 21.09 8.35
C LEU A 176 -17.72 21.20 9.84
N ILE A 177 -16.74 21.20 10.75
CA ILE A 177 -16.93 21.30 12.20
C ILE A 177 -17.09 22.76 12.66
N PHE A 178 -16.41 23.70 12.00
CA PHE A 178 -16.32 25.13 12.34
C PHE A 178 -17.14 26.04 11.42
N GLY A 179 -17.87 25.49 10.44
CA GLY A 179 -18.70 26.27 9.52
C GLY A 179 -19.82 27.05 10.25
N PRO A 180 -20.34 28.12 9.65
CA PRO A 180 -21.37 28.94 10.27
C PRO A 180 -22.67 28.14 10.36
N ARG A 181 -22.92 27.53 11.52
CA ARG A 181 -24.21 26.97 11.88
C ARG A 181 -24.76 27.76 13.06
N VAL A 182 -26.04 28.13 12.96
CA VAL A 182 -26.79 28.93 13.94
C VAL A 182 -26.79 28.28 15.33
N HIS A 183 -26.54 26.97 15.45
CA HIS A 183 -26.37 26.24 16.71
C HIS A 183 -25.21 25.23 16.63
N GLY A 184 -23.98 25.71 16.82
CA GLY A 184 -22.78 24.86 16.86
C GLY A 184 -22.34 24.47 18.27
N PRO A 185 -21.56 23.39 18.45
CA PRO A 185 -21.07 22.95 19.75
C PRO A 185 -20.25 24.05 20.44
N GLN A 186 -20.25 24.08 21.79
CA GLN A 186 -19.44 25.01 22.59
C GLN A 186 -17.94 24.92 22.20
N GLU A 187 -17.25 26.05 22.27
CA GLU A 187 -15.84 26.21 21.88
C GLU A 187 -14.92 25.14 22.49
N SER A 188 -15.11 24.82 23.77
CA SER A 188 -14.35 23.78 24.49
C SER A 188 -14.49 22.39 23.85
N LYS A 189 -15.68 22.04 23.34
CA LYS A 189 -15.93 20.77 22.64
C LYS A 189 -15.30 20.79 21.24
N ARG A 190 -15.29 21.94 20.57
CA ARG A 190 -14.62 22.10 19.26
C ARG A 190 -13.11 21.92 19.37
N LEU A 191 -12.50 22.48 20.42
CA LEU A 191 -11.07 22.31 20.70
C LEU A 191 -10.71 20.86 20.97
N LYS A 192 -11.52 20.13 21.76
CA LYS A 192 -11.30 18.70 22.01
C LYS A 192 -11.39 17.85 20.74
N ILE A 193 -12.39 18.09 19.90
CA ILE A 193 -12.57 17.38 18.63
C ILE A 193 -11.41 17.67 17.67
N THR A 194 -10.98 18.94 17.61
CA THR A 194 -9.83 19.35 16.79
C THR A 194 -8.56 18.68 17.29
N HIS A 195 -8.31 18.72 18.60
CA HIS A 195 -7.16 18.06 19.18
C HIS A 195 -7.16 16.55 18.89
N ALA A 196 -8.32 15.89 19.06
CA ALA A 196 -8.48 14.45 18.82
C ALA A 196 -8.30 14.06 17.34
N LEU A 197 -8.67 14.92 16.39
CA LEU A 197 -8.55 14.63 14.96
C LEU A 197 -7.17 14.99 14.40
N PHE A 198 -6.60 16.12 14.82
CA PHE A 198 -5.38 16.65 14.22
C PHE A 198 -4.11 16.10 14.86
N THR A 199 -4.07 15.91 16.18
CA THR A 199 -2.84 15.45 16.85
C THR A 199 -2.40 14.05 16.45
N PRO A 200 -3.29 13.04 16.35
CA PRO A 200 -2.89 11.73 15.83
C PRO A 200 -2.42 11.81 14.38
N ARG A 201 -3.11 12.59 13.53
CA ARG A 201 -2.77 12.72 12.12
C ARG A 201 -1.43 13.40 11.87
N ILE A 202 -1.05 14.39 12.68
CA ILE A 202 0.27 15.01 12.64
C ILE A 202 1.35 14.01 13.10
N ARG A 203 1.05 13.20 14.11
CA ARG A 203 2.00 12.23 14.68
C ARG A 203 2.25 11.02 13.78
N TYR A 204 1.26 10.62 12.98
CA TYR A 204 1.33 9.48 12.06
C TYR A 204 1.50 9.90 10.58
N SER A 205 1.86 11.16 10.31
CA SER A 205 2.12 11.66 8.96
C SER A 205 3.59 11.94 8.74
#